data_AF-A0A227J469-F1
#
_entry.id   AF-A0A227J469-F1
#
_cell.length_a   1.000
_cell.length_b   1.000
_cell.length_c   1.000
_cell.angle_alpha   90.00
_cell.angle_beta   90.00
_cell.angle_gamma   90.00
#
_symmetry.space_group_name_H-M   'P 1'
#
loop_
_entity.id
_entity.type
_entity.pdbx_description
1 polymer ?
#
loop_
_entity_poly.entity_id
_entity_poly.type
_entity_poly.pdbx_seq_one_letter_code
_entity_poly.pdbx_strand_id
1 'polypeptide(L)'
;FEKKQNHVQTFTDENGEQVEGSLPVLSSTIRTSNHEEVRQSAHQALLNLEQWLLQNGFIELIKLRNQFARSLGYATFFDYSVQKTEKMSSEQLFEILEDFEQ
;
A
#
# COMPACT_ATOMS: atom_id res chain seq x y z
N PHE A 1 10.64 -10.25 0.80
CA PHE A 1 9.91 -9.25 1.63
C PHE A 1 10.52 -9.05 3.01
N GLU A 2 11.41 -9.93 3.48
CA GLU A 2 12.20 -9.75 4.72
C GLU A 2 12.93 -8.38 4.78
N LYS A 3 13.34 -7.82 3.64
CA LYS A 3 13.94 -6.47 3.58
C LYS A 3 13.05 -5.37 4.18
N LYS A 4 11.72 -5.49 4.09
CA LYS A 4 10.77 -4.52 4.70
C LYS A 4 10.93 -4.49 6.22
N GLN A 5 11.30 -5.61 6.82
CA GLN A 5 11.40 -5.77 8.27
C GLN A 5 12.50 -4.87 8.88
N ASN A 6 13.45 -4.41 8.06
CA ASN A 6 14.57 -3.56 8.49
C ASN A 6 14.46 -2.11 7.99
N HIS A 7 13.38 -1.75 7.27
CA HIS A 7 13.19 -0.36 6.81
C HIS A 7 12.47 0.45 7.89
N VAL A 8 13.25 1.21 8.65
CA VAL A 8 12.73 2.16 9.65
C VAL A 8 12.24 3.41 8.92
N GLN A 9 10.99 3.77 9.15
CA GLN A 9 10.41 5.04 8.68
C GLN A 9 10.49 6.06 9.81
N THR A 10 10.79 7.31 9.49
CA THR A 10 10.79 8.41 10.46
C THR A 10 9.95 9.57 9.96
N PHE A 11 9.47 10.39 10.90
CA PHE A 11 8.80 11.67 10.63
C PHE A 11 9.30 12.73 11.62
N THR A 12 9.00 14.00 11.34
CA THR A 12 9.34 15.12 12.24
C THR A 12 8.19 15.37 13.21
N ASP A 13 8.45 15.34 14.50
CA ASP A 13 7.46 15.64 15.56
C ASP A 13 7.28 17.15 15.80
N GLU A 14 6.46 17.50 16.79
CA GLU A 14 6.15 18.88 17.18
C GLU A 14 7.36 19.66 17.75
N ASN A 15 8.39 18.95 18.21
CA ASN A 15 9.63 19.54 18.71
C ASN A 15 10.68 19.70 17.59
N GLY A 16 10.37 19.26 16.37
CA GLY A 16 11.31 19.25 15.26
C GLY A 16 12.26 18.04 15.25
N GLU A 17 12.01 17.03 16.08
CA GLU A 17 12.86 15.85 16.20
C GLU A 17 12.43 14.74 15.22
N GLN A 18 13.42 14.00 14.71
CA GLN A 18 13.15 12.81 13.90
C GLN A 18 12.81 11.64 14.82
N VAL A 19 11.59 11.13 14.69
CA VAL A 19 11.10 10.00 15.48
C VAL A 19 10.63 8.86 14.59
N GLU A 20 10.75 7.64 15.07
CA GLU A 20 10.29 6.46 14.33
C GLU A 20 8.77 6.45 14.19
N GLY A 21 8.29 6.15 12.98
CA GLY A 21 6.88 6.11 12.64
C GLY A 21 6.51 4.76 12.03
N SER A 22 5.93 3.87 12.82
CA SER A 22 5.23 2.70 12.26
C SER A 22 4.01 3.13 11.43
N LEU A 23 3.50 2.26 10.55
CA LEU A 23 2.32 2.59 9.71
C LEU A 23 1.10 3.08 10.53
N PRO A 24 0.73 2.44 11.66
CA PRO A 24 -0.35 2.95 12.50
C PRO A 24 -0.04 4.31 13.12
N VAL A 25 1.21 4.53 13.55
CA VAL A 25 1.65 5.81 14.13
C VAL A 25 1.53 6.92 13.09
N LEU A 26 2.13 6.77 11.92
CA LEU A 26 2.05 7.74 10.83
C LEU A 26 0.59 8.05 10.45
N SER A 27 -0.23 7.00 10.30
CA SER A 27 -1.66 7.14 10.00
C SER A 27 -2.44 7.91 11.08
N SER A 28 -2.12 7.66 12.35
CA SER A 28 -2.74 8.39 13.47
C SER A 28 -2.28 9.84 13.47
N THR A 29 -0.98 10.10 13.37
CA THR A 29 -0.38 11.44 13.34
C THR A 29 -1.01 12.31 12.25
N ILE A 30 -1.20 11.77 11.04
CA ILE A 30 -1.85 12.48 9.93
C ILE A 30 -3.28 12.89 10.29
N ARG A 31 -4.03 12.07 11.05
CA ARG A 31 -5.43 12.36 11.40
C ARG A 31 -5.58 13.26 12.63
N THR A 32 -4.65 13.19 13.58
CA THR A 32 -4.86 13.76 14.93
C THR A 32 -3.91 14.89 15.30
N SER A 33 -2.80 15.08 14.60
CA SER A 33 -1.85 16.15 14.96
C SER A 33 -2.44 17.53 14.68
N ASN A 34 -2.31 18.43 15.66
CA ASN A 34 -2.70 19.83 15.52
C ASN A 34 -1.76 20.64 14.61
N HIS A 35 -0.58 20.10 14.31
CA HIS A 35 0.52 20.80 13.62
C HIS A 35 0.58 20.32 12.17
N GLU A 36 0.42 21.23 11.21
CA GLU A 36 0.33 20.87 9.79
C GLU A 36 1.62 20.25 9.27
N GLU A 37 2.75 20.84 9.62
CA GLU A 37 4.10 20.37 9.32
C GLU A 37 4.36 18.95 9.84
N VAL A 38 3.83 18.60 11.01
CA VAL A 38 3.91 17.23 11.55
C VAL A 38 3.04 16.26 10.74
N ARG A 39 1.82 16.67 10.36
CA ARG A 39 0.97 15.85 9.46
C ARG A 39 1.62 15.63 8.10
N GLN A 40 2.22 16.69 7.54
CA GLN A 40 2.89 16.64 6.25
C GLN A 40 4.12 15.73 6.29
N SER A 41 4.95 15.82 7.34
CA SER A 41 6.13 14.97 7.48
C SER A 41 5.74 13.48 7.61
N ALA A 42 4.68 13.19 8.38
CA ALA A 42 4.15 11.83 8.52
C ALA A 42 3.57 11.28 7.21
N HIS A 43 2.87 12.12 6.44
CA HIS A 43 2.38 11.77 5.11
C HIS A 43 3.54 11.50 4.13
N GLN A 44 4.57 12.36 4.14
CA GLN A 44 5.74 12.17 3.28
C GLN A 44 6.48 10.87 3.60
N ALA A 45 6.54 10.46 4.88
CA ALA A 45 7.11 9.17 5.27
C ALA A 45 6.38 7.98 4.61
N LEU A 46 5.05 8.03 4.52
CA LEU A 46 4.26 7.00 3.81
C LEU A 46 4.56 6.99 2.31
N LEU A 47 4.64 8.16 1.66
CA LEU A 47 4.99 8.25 0.24
C LEU A 47 6.42 7.72 -0.04
N ASN A 48 7.36 8.00 0.86
CA ASN A 48 8.73 7.50 0.73
C ASN A 48 8.78 5.98 0.85
N LEU A 49 7.95 5.37 1.71
CA LEU A 49 7.82 3.92 1.79
C LEU A 49 7.33 3.32 0.46
N GLU A 50 6.37 3.96 -0.21
CA GLU A 50 5.91 3.49 -1.53
C GLU A 50 7.06 3.48 -2.54
N GLN A 51 7.83 4.56 -2.61
CA GLN A 51 9.00 4.63 -3.49
C GLN A 51 10.04 3.57 -3.14
N TRP A 52 10.29 3.36 -1.85
CA TRP A 52 11.20 2.32 -1.39
C TRP A 52 10.72 0.92 -1.82
N LEU A 53 9.43 0.62 -1.68
CA LEU A 53 8.86 -0.69 -2.08
C LEU A 53 9.07 -0.97 -3.57
N LEU A 54 8.85 0.03 -4.43
CA LEU A 54 9.05 -0.09 -5.88
C LEU A 54 10.48 -0.49 -6.23
N GLN A 55 11.46 0.00 -5.48
CA GLN A 55 12.88 -0.31 -5.68
C GLN A 55 13.34 -1.58 -4.95
N ASN A 56 12.51 -2.13 -4.05
CA ASN A 56 12.90 -3.22 -3.14
C ASN A 56 12.05 -4.49 -3.31
N GLY A 57 11.79 -4.89 -4.55
CA GLY A 57 11.27 -6.22 -4.87
C GLY A 57 9.75 -6.30 -4.98
N PHE A 58 9.02 -5.18 -4.88
CA PHE A 58 7.57 -5.18 -5.05
C PHE A 58 7.17 -5.57 -6.48
N ILE A 59 7.83 -5.00 -7.50
CA ILE A 59 7.52 -5.30 -8.90
C ILE A 59 7.78 -6.78 -9.23
N GLU A 60 8.86 -7.35 -8.70
CA GLU A 60 9.21 -8.76 -8.85
C GLU A 60 8.15 -9.65 -8.21
N LEU A 61 7.64 -9.28 -7.03
CA LEU A 61 6.53 -9.98 -6.40
C LEU A 61 5.25 -9.93 -7.26
N ILE A 62 4.92 -8.78 -7.84
CA ILE A 62 3.76 -8.64 -8.74
C ILE A 62 3.91 -9.53 -9.98
N LYS A 63 5.11 -9.63 -10.55
CA LYS A 63 5.39 -10.55 -11.67
C LYS A 63 5.17 -12.01 -11.26
N LEU A 64 5.68 -12.42 -10.10
CA LEU A 64 5.51 -13.79 -9.58
C LEU A 64 4.03 -14.13 -9.33
N ARG A 65 3.27 -13.19 -8.75
CA ARG A 65 1.81 -13.34 -8.56
C ARG A 65 1.08 -13.56 -9.88
N ASN A 66 1.40 -12.78 -10.90
CA ASN A 66 0.77 -12.94 -12.22
C ASN A 66 1.20 -14.25 -12.91
N GLN A 67 2.46 -14.66 -12.78
CA GLN A 67 2.91 -15.96 -13.27
C GLN A 67 2.15 -17.11 -12.61
N PHE A 68 1.96 -17.05 -11.29
CA PHE A 68 1.16 -18.02 -10.55
C PHE A 68 -0.29 -18.08 -11.06
N ALA A 69 -0.96 -16.94 -11.19
CA ALA A 69 -2.34 -16.90 -11.67
C ALA A 69 -2.49 -17.47 -13.10
N ARG A 70 -1.56 -17.14 -13.99
CA ARG A 70 -1.52 -17.68 -15.36
C ARG A 70 -1.31 -19.19 -15.40
N SER A 71 -0.53 -19.74 -14.48
CA SER A 71 -0.37 -21.20 -14.37
C SER A 71 -1.67 -21.92 -13.99
N LEU A 72 -2.62 -21.20 -13.41
CA LEU A 72 -3.96 -21.70 -13.06
C LEU A 72 -5.03 -21.37 -14.11
N GLY A 73 -4.64 -20.76 -15.24
CA GLY A 73 -5.56 -20.40 -16.33
C GLY A 73 -6.20 -19.01 -16.23
N TYR A 74 -5.77 -18.17 -15.28
CA TYR A 74 -6.25 -16.79 -15.14
C TYR A 74 -5.40 -15.79 -15.94
N ALA A 75 -5.98 -14.68 -16.39
CA ALA A 75 -5.23 -13.65 -17.11
C ALA A 75 -4.26 -12.89 -16.19
N THR A 76 -4.73 -12.52 -15.00
CA THR A 76 -3.96 -11.80 -13.97
C THR A 76 -4.17 -12.37 -12.57
N PHE A 77 -3.32 -11.95 -11.63
CA PHE A 77 -3.52 -12.26 -10.22
C PHE A 77 -4.77 -11.62 -9.63
N PHE A 78 -5.21 -10.47 -10.18
CA PHE A 78 -6.44 -9.82 -9.75
C PHE A 78 -7.65 -10.70 -10.06
N ASP A 79 -7.76 -11.20 -11.29
CA ASP A 79 -8.86 -12.10 -11.70
C ASP A 79 -8.92 -13.36 -10.82
N TYR A 80 -7.75 -13.96 -10.57
CA TYR A 80 -7.64 -15.10 -9.65
C TYR A 80 -8.10 -14.74 -8.23
N SER A 81 -7.67 -13.59 -7.70
CA SER A 81 -8.00 -13.18 -6.34
C SER A 81 -9.49 -12.90 -6.18
N VAL A 82 -10.07 -12.12 -7.09
CA VAL A 82 -11.50 -11.72 -7.05
C VAL A 82 -12.40 -12.95 -7.16
N GLN A 83 -12.14 -13.85 -8.11
CA GLN A 83 -12.95 -15.07 -8.22
C GLN A 83 -12.84 -15.96 -6.98
N LYS A 84 -11.65 -16.01 -6.36
CA LYS A 84 -11.44 -16.84 -5.18
C LYS A 84 -12.10 -16.26 -3.91
N THR A 85 -11.98 -14.95 -3.68
CA THR A 85 -12.46 -14.29 -2.46
C THR A 85 -13.92 -13.84 -2.58
N GLU A 86 -14.26 -13.14 -3.66
CA GLU A 86 -15.55 -12.49 -3.87
C GLU A 86 -16.55 -13.36 -4.67
N LYS A 87 -16.09 -14.48 -5.24
CA LYS A 87 -16.91 -15.41 -6.04
C LYS A 87 -17.55 -14.79 -7.29
N MET A 88 -16.91 -13.77 -7.87
CA MET A 88 -17.33 -13.10 -9.10
C MET A 88 -16.14 -12.86 -10.05
N SER A 89 -16.40 -12.44 -11.29
CA SER A 89 -15.35 -11.99 -12.20
C SER A 89 -14.89 -10.57 -11.87
N SER A 90 -13.72 -10.17 -12.36
CA SER A 90 -13.21 -8.80 -12.22
C SER A 90 -14.10 -7.80 -12.95
N GLU A 91 -14.68 -8.15 -14.09
CA GLU A 91 -15.64 -7.32 -14.83
C GLU A 91 -16.90 -7.03 -14.02
N GLN A 92 -17.47 -8.06 -13.37
CA GLN A 92 -18.64 -7.88 -12.50
C GLN A 92 -18.33 -6.99 -11.30
N LEU A 93 -17.12 -7.12 -10.74
CA LEU A 93 -16.68 -6.23 -9.66
C LEU A 93 -16.56 -4.77 -10.14
N PHE A 94 -16.00 -4.53 -11.32
CA PHE A 94 -15.89 -3.17 -11.87
C PHE A 94 -17.26 -2.55 -12.17
N GLU A 95 -18.22 -3.32 -12.70
CA GLU A 95 -19.59 -2.85 -12.90
C GLU A 95 -20.23 -2.37 -11.58
N ILE A 96 -19.99 -3.08 -10.47
CA ILE A 96 -20.46 -2.64 -9.14
C ILE A 96 -19.73 -1.37 -8.67
N LEU A 97 -18.42 -1.25 -8.93
CA LEU A 97 -17.63 -0.11 -8.46
C LEU A 97 -17.92 1.17 -9.25
N GLU A 98 -18.31 1.07 -10.52
CA GLU A 98 -18.71 2.22 -11.35
C GLU A 98 -19.86 3.02 -10.72
N ASP A 99 -20.78 2.36 -10.01
CA ASP A 99 -21.88 3.03 -9.29
C ASP A 99 -21.41 3.98 -8.18
N PHE A 100 -20.18 3.82 -7.67
CA PHE A 100 -19.61 4.64 -6.60
C PHE A 100 -18.73 5.80 -7.11
N GLU A 101 -18.52 5.91 -8.42
CA GLU A 101 -17.70 6.97 -9.03
C GLU A 101 -18.53 8.13 -9.62
N GLN A 102 -19.87 8.10 -9.47
CA GLN A 102 -20.81 9.19 -9.83
C GLN A 102 -20.93 10.24 -8.72
#